data_AF-A0A812UBQ7-F1
#
_entry.id   AF-A0A812UBQ7-F1
#
_cell.length_a   1.000
_cell.length_b   1.000
_cell.length_c   1.000
_cell.angle_alpha   90.00
_cell.angle_beta   90.00
_cell.angle_gamma   90.00
#
_symmetry.space_group_name_H-M   'P 1'
#
loop_
_entity.id
_entity.type
_entity.pdbx_description
1 polymer ?
#
loop_
_entity_poly.entity_id
_entity_poly.type
_entity_poly.pdbx_seq_one_letter_code
_entity_poly.pdbx_strand_id
1 'polypeptide(L)'
;MQCQHSPSADADTSANMPMPESAGGSAQSSEWFRVADGTALPRTGDRLHTEVHGRFVSVLRGHAGALHCMDSICYHTGGPLAIGDIEEVNGELCIRCPWHDYSVRLADGAKPYQSMKFDPGTKKLVPDGWKYTRQTQRTHEAVLREGAAPDGGIWVRLSTDGKFESDQFAYNSNAAKNVARGDRAFAPDGKSLENPEKGGPCGYKRSGEVIAEMRAKASTQKMPPPALLTQPATLQSLHPVEWRPFRLLSKKQLAGSMWLFRFALPPDQQLGWASLRHVQLRLPLPAMDAAGTGPAAVEREYTPVSPLGRTGSFDLAVKIYPEGTLTPRLAKMAPGQLVDMRGPLGDFSFSWSAKSLTRLQQTINFESLLFVVAGSGVTPAIQVLQDWIASGHGRSQVTVTVVYSSRSEDEIAFLPELRQLAQQFVGRFRLHLAVSQPTQTFTEGHRGRIDEKVLGHWLGRGGAETVALICGPAGFNDLMKEALRNLGFANLLCL
;
A
#
# COMPACT_ATOMS: atom_id res chain seq x y z
N MET A 1 -60.64 -49.58 5.20
CA MET A 1 -59.44 -49.87 6.03
C MET A 1 -58.36 -48.88 5.60
N GLN A 2 -58.34 -47.61 6.05
CA GLN A 2 -57.92 -47.08 7.38
C GLN A 2 -56.52 -47.58 7.77
N CYS A 3 -55.48 -46.77 8.04
CA CYS A 3 -55.33 -45.54 8.86
C CYS A 3 -54.07 -44.73 8.40
N GLN A 4 -54.08 -43.38 8.30
CA GLN A 4 -53.68 -42.34 9.30
C GLN A 4 -52.17 -42.38 9.70
N HIS A 5 -51.34 -41.32 9.72
CA HIS A 5 -51.45 -39.98 10.33
C HIS A 5 -50.47 -38.91 9.77
N SER A 6 -50.74 -37.65 10.15
CA SER A 6 -50.15 -36.32 9.88
C SER A 6 -48.73 -36.07 10.49
N PRO A 7 -48.10 -34.88 10.31
CA PRO A 7 -46.65 -34.64 10.26
C PRO A 7 -46.01 -34.21 11.59
N SER A 8 -44.67 -34.27 11.66
CA SER A 8 -43.86 -33.64 12.72
C SER A 8 -42.78 -32.72 12.15
N ALA A 9 -42.75 -31.50 12.67
CA ALA A 9 -41.69 -30.51 12.55
C ALA A 9 -40.42 -30.95 13.29
N ASP A 10 -39.27 -30.44 12.86
CA ASP A 10 -38.11 -30.03 13.67
C ASP A 10 -37.12 -29.33 12.71
N ALA A 11 -37.12 -28.00 12.66
CA ALA A 11 -36.37 -27.09 13.52
C ALA A 11 -34.91 -26.93 13.07
N ASP A 12 -34.74 -25.91 12.22
CA ASP A 12 -33.53 -25.17 11.89
C ASP A 12 -32.88 -24.62 13.18
N THR A 13 -31.61 -24.94 13.43
CA THR A 13 -30.78 -24.27 14.44
C THR A 13 -29.48 -23.79 13.82
N SER A 14 -29.58 -22.79 12.97
CA SER A 14 -28.53 -21.77 12.84
C SER A 14 -28.43 -21.01 14.17
N ALA A 15 -27.34 -21.22 14.91
CA ALA A 15 -27.02 -20.41 16.08
C ALA A 15 -26.56 -19.03 15.61
N ASN A 16 -27.56 -18.16 15.45
CA ASN A 16 -27.49 -16.73 15.25
C ASN A 16 -26.86 -16.11 16.52
N MET A 17 -25.61 -15.63 16.44
CA MET A 17 -25.07 -14.76 17.50
C MET A 17 -25.61 -13.34 17.29
N PRO A 18 -26.23 -12.72 18.29
CA PRO A 18 -26.91 -11.45 18.11
C PRO A 18 -25.91 -10.30 17.93
N MET A 19 -26.11 -9.53 16.86
CA MET A 19 -25.62 -8.16 16.74
C MET A 19 -26.35 -7.31 17.80
N PRO A 20 -25.66 -6.49 18.62
CA PRO A 20 -26.37 -5.58 19.51
C PRO A 20 -27.07 -4.49 18.68
N GLU A 21 -28.37 -4.35 18.95
CA GLU A 21 -29.27 -3.36 18.35
C GLU A 21 -28.84 -1.92 18.68
N SER A 22 -29.17 -1.03 17.75
CA SER A 22 -28.97 0.41 17.85
C SER A 22 -29.88 1.03 18.91
N ALA A 23 -29.30 1.62 19.95
CA ALA A 23 -29.94 2.64 20.76
C ALA A 23 -29.17 3.95 20.62
N GLY A 24 -29.87 5.01 20.20
CA GLY A 24 -29.33 6.37 20.15
C GLY A 24 -29.09 6.91 21.55
N GLY A 25 -27.86 7.41 21.77
CA GLY A 25 -27.41 8.07 22.99
C GLY A 25 -25.88 8.02 23.03
N SER A 26 -25.23 9.18 23.08
CA SER A 26 -23.77 9.30 23.19
C SER A 26 -23.26 8.48 24.36
N ALA A 27 -22.38 7.53 24.11
CA ALA A 27 -21.79 6.72 25.16
C ALA A 27 -20.34 6.44 24.77
N GLN A 28 -19.44 7.33 25.19
CA GLN A 28 -18.07 6.94 25.49
C GLN A 28 -18.15 5.73 26.44
N SER A 29 -17.35 4.68 26.19
CA SER A 29 -17.14 3.66 27.22
C SER A 29 -16.66 4.38 28.49
N SER A 30 -17.38 4.22 29.59
CA SER A 30 -17.00 4.79 30.89
C SER A 30 -15.86 4.01 31.55
N GLU A 31 -15.52 2.85 30.99
CA GLU A 31 -14.62 1.88 31.57
C GLU A 31 -13.16 2.16 31.19
N TRP A 32 -12.29 2.11 32.20
CA TRP A 32 -10.85 2.28 32.05
C TRP A 32 -10.14 0.93 32.18
N PHE A 33 -9.20 0.66 31.28
CA PHE A 33 -8.45 -0.60 31.22
C PHE A 33 -6.99 -0.35 31.53
N ARG A 34 -6.44 -1.06 32.52
CA ARG A 34 -5.01 -1.01 32.82
C ARG A 34 -4.25 -1.79 31.75
N VAL A 35 -3.33 -1.13 31.05
CA VAL A 35 -2.58 -1.72 29.93
C VAL A 35 -1.11 -1.97 30.23
N ALA A 36 -0.51 -1.22 31.17
CA ALA A 36 0.87 -1.45 31.60
C ALA A 36 1.16 -0.80 32.96
N ASP A 37 2.35 -1.09 33.49
CA ASP A 37 2.92 -0.38 34.62
C ASP A 37 3.20 1.10 34.29
N GLY A 38 3.16 1.97 35.30
CA GLY A 38 3.40 3.41 35.13
C GLY A 38 4.80 3.73 34.61
N THR A 39 5.78 2.84 34.84
CA THR A 39 7.15 2.99 34.37
C THR A 39 7.40 2.38 32.99
N ALA A 40 6.39 1.80 32.33
CA ALA A 40 6.58 1.04 31.09
C ALA A 40 7.02 1.90 29.89
N LEU A 41 6.67 3.20 29.90
CA LEU A 41 7.04 4.16 28.87
C LEU A 41 7.88 5.28 29.50
N PRO A 42 9.18 5.10 29.76
CA PRO A 42 9.99 6.09 30.47
C PRO A 42 10.40 7.33 29.65
N ARG A 43 10.40 7.26 28.31
CA ARG A 43 10.95 8.29 27.42
C ARG A 43 9.93 8.72 26.37
N THR A 44 10.05 9.95 25.88
CA THR A 44 9.29 10.40 24.69
C THR A 44 9.64 9.52 23.48
N GLY A 45 8.60 9.08 22.76
CA GLY A 45 8.70 8.13 21.66
C GLY A 45 8.53 6.66 22.06
N ASP A 46 8.60 6.36 23.37
CA ASP A 46 8.28 5.01 23.87
C ASP A 46 6.81 4.69 23.60
N ARG A 47 6.56 3.42 23.31
CA ARG A 47 5.24 2.94 22.95
C ARG A 47 4.96 1.55 23.49
N LEU A 48 3.68 1.29 23.70
CA LEU A 48 3.11 0.00 24.09
C LEU A 48 2.00 -0.33 23.09
N HIS A 49 1.91 -1.58 22.67
CA HIS A 49 0.86 -2.09 21.80
C HIS A 49 0.12 -3.19 22.52
N THR A 50 -1.21 -3.10 22.57
CA THR A 50 -2.04 -4.07 23.30
C THR A 50 -3.41 -4.21 22.65
N GLU A 51 -4.21 -5.13 23.19
CA GLU A 51 -5.59 -5.38 22.82
C GLU A 51 -6.51 -5.00 23.99
N VAL A 52 -7.56 -4.23 23.71
CA VAL A 52 -8.62 -3.88 24.66
C VAL A 52 -9.95 -4.24 24.02
N HIS A 53 -10.67 -5.22 24.57
CA HIS A 53 -11.93 -5.73 24.00
C HIS A 53 -11.86 -6.09 22.51
N GLY A 54 -10.80 -6.79 22.08
CA GLY A 54 -10.62 -7.14 20.66
C GLY A 54 -10.06 -6.01 19.80
N ARG A 55 -10.00 -4.77 20.30
CA ARG A 55 -9.47 -3.61 19.58
C ARG A 55 -7.98 -3.43 19.84
N PHE A 56 -7.18 -3.41 18.77
CA PHE A 56 -5.74 -3.23 18.88
C PHE A 56 -5.38 -1.75 18.98
N VAL A 57 -4.80 -1.36 20.12
CA VAL A 57 -4.48 0.03 20.45
C VAL A 57 -3.01 0.21 20.83
N SER A 58 -2.49 1.39 20.54
CA SER A 58 -1.13 1.80 20.84
C SER A 58 -1.15 2.99 21.77
N VAL A 59 -0.40 2.91 22.88
CA VAL A 59 -0.13 4.04 23.77
C VAL A 59 1.28 4.54 23.49
N LEU A 60 1.43 5.84 23.26
CA LEU A 60 2.70 6.48 22.94
C LEU A 60 2.96 7.63 23.90
N ARG A 61 4.21 7.78 24.35
CA ARG A 61 4.62 8.92 25.18
C ARG A 61 5.08 10.08 24.29
N GLY A 62 4.35 11.19 24.35
CA GLY A 62 4.64 12.45 23.65
C GLY A 62 5.57 13.38 24.42
N HIS A 63 5.59 14.66 24.01
CA HIS A 63 6.34 15.71 24.69
C HIS A 63 5.81 15.96 26.10
N ALA A 64 6.69 16.44 27.00
CA ALA A 64 6.36 16.73 28.40
C ALA A 64 5.70 15.56 29.16
N GLY A 65 5.88 14.32 28.68
CA GLY A 65 5.30 13.13 29.27
C GLY A 65 3.80 12.91 28.98
N ALA A 66 3.20 13.63 28.05
CA ALA A 66 1.82 13.37 27.62
C ALA A 66 1.67 11.95 27.08
N LEU A 67 0.52 11.31 27.33
CA LEU A 67 0.18 10.01 26.75
C LEU A 67 -0.83 10.19 25.63
N HIS A 68 -0.56 9.57 24.49
CA HIS A 68 -1.45 9.50 23.35
C HIS A 68 -1.88 8.06 23.13
N CYS A 69 -3.15 7.82 22.82
CA CYS A 69 -3.62 6.50 22.44
C CYS A 69 -4.40 6.54 21.14
N MET A 70 -4.19 5.54 20.30
CA MET A 70 -4.87 5.40 19.01
C MET A 70 -4.89 3.95 18.56
N ASP A 71 -5.65 3.66 17.51
CA ASP A 71 -5.58 2.34 16.88
C ASP A 71 -4.16 2.02 16.40
N SER A 72 -3.73 0.79 16.67
CA SER A 72 -2.42 0.28 16.25
C SER A 72 -2.29 0.08 14.74
N ILE A 73 -3.42 0.04 14.04
CA ILE A 73 -3.51 -0.34 12.63
C ILE A 73 -3.97 0.88 11.82
N CYS A 74 -3.25 1.18 10.75
CA CYS A 74 -3.41 2.39 9.95
C CYS A 74 -4.73 2.40 9.19
N TYR A 75 -5.45 3.53 9.25
CA TYR A 75 -6.70 3.77 8.54
C TYR A 75 -6.61 3.63 7.02
N HIS A 76 -5.43 3.83 6.42
CA HIS A 76 -5.30 3.88 4.96
C HIS A 76 -5.65 2.53 4.33
N THR A 77 -4.97 1.47 4.77
CA THR A 77 -5.07 0.12 4.18
C THR A 77 -4.61 -0.98 5.16
N GLY A 78 -4.77 -0.76 6.47
CA GLY A 78 -4.52 -1.80 7.47
C GLY A 78 -3.05 -2.08 7.80
N GLY A 79 -2.15 -1.14 7.52
CA GLY A 79 -0.72 -1.28 7.85
C GLY A 79 -0.40 -1.15 9.35
N PRO A 80 0.76 -1.60 9.82
CA PRO A 80 1.13 -1.57 11.23
C PRO A 80 1.58 -0.17 11.64
N LEU A 81 0.62 0.74 11.86
CA LEU A 81 0.89 2.14 12.20
C LEU A 81 1.79 2.25 13.43
N ALA A 82 1.48 1.45 14.43
CA ALA A 82 2.14 1.32 15.72
C ALA A 82 3.68 1.26 15.69
N ILE A 83 4.26 0.57 14.70
CA ILE A 83 5.73 0.41 14.58
C ILE A 83 6.37 1.50 13.70
N GLY A 84 5.57 2.45 13.23
CA GLY A 84 6.00 3.56 12.40
C GLY A 84 6.90 4.55 13.12
N ASP A 85 7.73 5.26 12.35
CA ASP A 85 8.54 6.34 12.90
C ASP A 85 7.65 7.46 13.45
N ILE A 86 8.06 8.05 14.58
CA ILE A 86 7.41 9.25 15.11
C ILE A 86 8.27 10.43 14.70
N GLU A 87 7.64 11.39 14.04
CA GLU A 87 8.27 12.60 13.54
C GLU A 87 7.52 13.83 14.03
N GLU A 88 8.20 14.97 14.04
CA GLU A 88 7.58 16.25 14.30
C GLU A 88 7.25 16.93 12.98
N VAL A 89 5.95 17.09 12.70
CA VAL A 89 5.44 17.76 11.50
C VAL A 89 4.78 19.05 11.94
N ASN A 90 5.37 20.19 11.60
CA ASN A 90 4.86 21.51 12.01
C ASN A 90 4.71 21.66 13.55
N GLY A 91 5.67 21.14 14.32
CA GLY A 91 5.63 21.18 15.78
C GLY A 91 4.75 20.11 16.43
N GLU A 92 4.08 19.27 15.64
CA GLU A 92 3.15 18.25 16.12
C GLU A 92 3.72 16.85 15.91
N LEU A 93 3.66 16.01 16.96
CA LEU A 93 4.07 14.62 16.84
C LEU A 93 3.11 13.85 15.93
N CYS A 94 3.68 13.20 14.92
CA CYS A 94 2.98 12.37 13.97
C CYS A 94 3.65 11.01 13.86
N ILE A 95 2.88 9.94 13.91
CA ILE A 95 3.35 8.60 13.59
C ILE A 95 3.13 8.30 12.11
N ARG A 96 4.17 7.81 11.44
CA ARG A 96 4.17 7.54 10.00
C ARG A 96 4.03 6.04 9.75
N CYS A 97 2.96 5.65 9.07
CA CYS A 97 2.73 4.25 8.72
C CYS A 97 3.88 3.70 7.86
N PRO A 98 4.56 2.61 8.26
CA PRO A 98 5.73 2.08 7.56
C PRO A 98 5.41 1.49 6.18
N TRP A 99 4.14 1.13 5.93
CA TRP A 99 3.74 0.54 4.64
C TRP A 99 3.39 1.57 3.57
N HIS A 100 2.83 2.72 3.97
CA HIS A 100 2.25 3.65 3.00
C HIS A 100 2.73 5.09 3.17
N ASP A 101 3.57 5.37 4.16
CA ASP A 101 4.12 6.71 4.43
C ASP A 101 3.05 7.75 4.84
N TYR A 102 1.92 7.26 5.37
CA TYR A 102 0.85 8.13 5.86
C TYR A 102 1.17 8.58 7.29
N SER A 103 1.43 9.87 7.45
CA SER A 103 1.58 10.52 8.75
C SER A 103 0.22 10.71 9.42
N VAL A 104 0.13 10.35 10.69
CA VAL A 104 -1.04 10.47 11.54
C VAL A 104 -0.65 11.23 12.80
N ARG A 105 -1.29 12.37 13.04
CA ARG A 105 -1.00 13.19 14.22
C ARG A 105 -1.41 12.45 15.51
N LEU A 106 -0.53 12.43 16.50
CA LEU A 106 -0.76 11.73 17.78
C LEU A 106 -1.88 12.35 18.61
N ALA A 107 -2.09 13.66 18.48
CA ALA A 107 -3.10 14.38 19.26
C ALA A 107 -4.54 13.94 18.92
N ASP A 108 -4.85 13.72 17.65
CA ASP A 108 -6.24 13.59 17.19
C ASP A 108 -6.45 12.65 16.00
N GLY A 109 -5.39 12.02 15.48
CA GLY A 109 -5.50 11.08 14.39
C GLY A 109 -5.74 11.69 13.01
N ALA A 110 -5.58 13.02 12.85
CA ALA A 110 -5.65 13.69 11.57
C ALA A 110 -4.35 13.53 10.78
N LYS A 111 -4.44 13.44 9.45
CA LYS A 111 -3.26 13.46 8.57
C LYS A 111 -2.84 14.89 8.23
N PRO A 112 -1.58 15.30 8.52
CA PRO A 112 -1.03 16.57 8.04
C PRO A 112 -0.72 16.51 6.54
N TYR A 113 -0.90 17.63 5.85
CA TYR A 113 -0.46 17.81 4.47
C TYR A 113 -0.06 19.27 4.20
N GLN A 114 0.90 19.47 3.29
CA GLN A 114 1.28 20.81 2.86
C GLN A 114 0.30 21.29 1.79
N SER A 115 -0.46 22.34 2.09
CA SER A 115 -1.37 22.98 1.15
C SER A 115 -0.57 23.74 0.09
N MET A 116 -1.11 23.86 -1.12
CA MET A 116 -0.51 24.62 -2.21
C MET A 116 -1.51 25.70 -2.66
N LYS A 117 -1.05 26.94 -2.83
CA LYS A 117 -1.83 28.04 -3.40
C LYS A 117 -1.27 28.42 -4.76
N PHE A 118 -2.14 28.86 -5.65
CA PHE A 118 -1.72 29.42 -6.92
C PHE A 118 -1.30 30.88 -6.72
N ASP A 119 -0.06 31.20 -7.09
CA ASP A 119 0.44 32.57 -7.13
C ASP A 119 0.25 33.14 -8.55
N PRO A 120 -0.63 34.15 -8.73
CA PRO A 120 -0.89 34.76 -10.03
C PRO A 120 0.32 35.47 -10.63
N GLY A 121 1.23 35.98 -9.79
CA GLY A 121 2.41 36.73 -10.24
C GLY A 121 3.47 35.81 -10.86
N THR A 122 3.72 34.66 -10.23
CA THR A 122 4.69 33.67 -10.72
C THR A 122 4.06 32.60 -11.61
N LYS A 123 2.73 32.56 -11.70
CA LYS A 123 1.93 31.53 -12.38
C LYS A 123 2.28 30.10 -11.93
N LYS A 124 2.70 29.94 -10.67
CA LYS A 124 3.14 28.67 -10.08
C LYS A 124 2.34 28.35 -8.81
N LEU A 125 2.28 27.07 -8.48
CA LEU A 125 1.81 26.62 -7.17
C LEU A 125 2.94 26.82 -6.16
N VAL A 126 2.65 27.55 -5.08
CA VAL A 126 3.57 27.80 -3.97
C VAL A 126 2.98 27.24 -2.67
N PRO A 127 3.80 26.84 -1.70
CA PRO A 127 3.30 26.36 -0.42
C PRO A 127 2.38 27.38 0.29
N ASP A 128 1.27 26.88 0.82
CA ASP A 128 0.20 27.63 1.52
C ASP A 128 0.08 27.19 3.00
N GLY A 129 1.19 26.71 3.57
CA GLY A 129 1.25 26.23 4.94
C GLY A 129 0.73 24.79 5.14
N TRP A 130 0.84 24.31 6.38
CA TRP A 130 0.36 22.99 6.79
C TRP A 130 -1.15 23.03 7.07
N LYS A 131 -1.88 22.05 6.54
CA LYS A 131 -3.29 21.80 6.83
C LYS A 131 -3.47 20.36 7.29
N TYR A 132 -4.60 20.08 7.90
CA TYR A 132 -4.94 18.76 8.42
C TYR A 132 -6.21 18.27 7.74
N THR A 133 -6.24 16.98 7.43
CA THR A 133 -7.47 16.31 7.00
C THR A 133 -8.46 16.20 8.16
N ARG A 134 -9.67 15.72 7.89
CA ARG A 134 -10.56 15.22 8.96
C ARG A 134 -9.84 14.11 9.76
N GLN A 135 -10.30 13.85 10.97
CA GLN A 135 -9.79 12.72 11.76
C GLN A 135 -10.11 11.40 11.04
N THR A 136 -9.09 10.64 10.67
CA THR A 136 -9.22 9.36 9.94
C THR A 136 -8.73 8.18 10.76
N GLN A 137 -7.71 8.41 11.60
CA GLN A 137 -7.30 7.47 12.64
C GLN A 137 -8.09 7.74 13.93
N ARG A 138 -8.68 6.71 14.55
CA ARG A 138 -9.35 6.87 15.84
C ARG A 138 -8.30 7.01 16.93
N THR A 139 -8.49 8.01 17.80
CA THR A 139 -7.75 8.18 19.05
C THR A 139 -8.60 7.75 20.25
N HIS A 140 -7.92 7.38 21.33
CA HIS A 140 -8.48 6.98 22.59
C HIS A 140 -7.82 7.77 23.71
N GLU A 141 -8.40 7.72 24.89
CA GLU A 141 -7.82 8.41 26.04
C GLU A 141 -6.83 7.50 26.76
N ALA A 142 -5.68 8.06 27.14
CA ALA A 142 -4.70 7.38 27.98
C ALA A 142 -4.28 8.28 29.14
N VAL A 143 -4.21 7.72 30.35
CA VAL A 143 -3.79 8.42 31.56
C VAL A 143 -2.79 7.59 32.35
N LEU A 144 -1.89 8.28 33.03
CA LEU A 144 -1.03 7.69 34.05
C LEU A 144 -1.72 7.88 35.40
N ARG A 145 -1.99 6.80 36.13
CA ARG A 145 -2.48 6.84 37.52
C ARG A 145 -1.33 6.52 38.47
N GLU A 146 -1.11 7.40 39.44
CA GLU A 146 -0.12 7.20 40.50
C GLU A 146 -0.56 6.11 41.48
N GLY A 147 0.41 5.45 42.13
CA GLY A 147 0.18 4.37 43.07
C GLY A 147 0.83 3.05 42.65
N ALA A 148 0.77 2.04 43.51
CA ALA A 148 1.21 0.69 43.20
C ALA A 148 0.13 -0.08 42.43
N ALA A 149 0.53 -1.13 41.72
CA ALA A 149 -0.44 -2.09 41.18
C ALA A 149 -1.33 -2.65 42.32
N PRO A 150 -2.64 -2.85 42.08
CA PRO A 150 -3.31 -2.84 40.78
C PRO A 150 -3.83 -1.46 40.33
N ASP A 151 -3.90 -0.47 41.22
CA ASP A 151 -4.58 0.82 40.94
C ASP A 151 -3.69 1.81 40.16
N GLY A 152 -2.37 1.72 40.35
CA GLY A 152 -1.38 2.49 39.60
C GLY A 152 -0.98 1.85 38.27
N GLY A 153 -0.77 2.69 37.25
CA GLY A 153 -0.37 2.23 35.92
C GLY A 153 -0.76 3.15 34.77
N ILE A 154 -0.54 2.68 33.55
CA ILE A 154 -1.06 3.29 32.33
C ILE A 154 -2.46 2.71 32.06
N TRP A 155 -3.45 3.58 31.93
CA TRP A 155 -4.85 3.22 31.71
C TRP A 155 -5.34 3.79 30.40
N VAL A 156 -6.15 3.02 29.67
CA VAL A 156 -6.76 3.40 28.39
C VAL A 156 -8.28 3.34 28.50
N ARG A 157 -8.96 4.32 27.90
CA ARG A 157 -10.41 4.34 27.73
C ARG A 157 -10.77 4.45 26.26
N LEU A 158 -11.51 3.47 25.76
CA LEU A 158 -11.86 3.39 24.35
C LEU A 158 -12.93 4.43 23.99
N SER A 159 -12.56 5.37 23.12
CA SER A 159 -13.53 6.19 22.39
C SER A 159 -14.40 5.33 21.47
N THR A 160 -15.71 5.36 21.70
CA THR A 160 -16.74 4.60 20.96
C THR A 160 -17.64 5.49 20.11
N ASP A 161 -17.62 6.81 20.33
CA ASP A 161 -18.45 7.75 19.59
C ASP A 161 -17.90 7.99 18.17
N GLY A 162 -18.79 8.20 17.21
CA GLY A 162 -18.44 8.45 15.81
C GLY A 162 -17.95 7.22 15.04
N LYS A 163 -17.70 7.38 13.75
CA LYS A 163 -17.11 6.36 12.86
C LYS A 163 -15.87 6.93 12.20
N PHE A 164 -14.76 6.21 12.27
CA PHE A 164 -13.48 6.57 11.67
C PHE A 164 -13.03 5.48 10.69
N GLU A 165 -12.21 5.85 9.70
CA GLU A 165 -11.76 4.94 8.65
C GLU A 165 -10.95 3.75 9.22
N SER A 166 -10.21 3.99 10.29
CA SER A 166 -9.46 2.98 11.05
C SER A 166 -10.32 1.91 11.73
N ASP A 167 -11.62 2.14 11.97
CA ASP A 167 -12.52 1.16 12.60
C ASP A 167 -12.61 -0.15 11.80
N GLN A 168 -12.44 -0.08 10.49
CA GLN A 168 -12.46 -1.24 9.59
C GLN A 168 -11.31 -2.22 9.86
N PHE A 169 -10.22 -1.74 10.47
CA PHE A 169 -9.02 -2.52 10.72
C PHE A 169 -8.74 -2.76 12.19
N ALA A 170 -9.35 -1.99 13.09
CA ALA A 170 -9.00 -1.94 14.51
C ALA A 170 -9.18 -3.29 15.25
N TYR A 171 -9.98 -4.21 14.72
CA TYR A 171 -10.23 -5.55 15.27
C TYR A 171 -9.56 -6.68 14.47
N ASN A 172 -8.75 -6.34 13.46
CA ASN A 172 -8.17 -7.32 12.55
C ASN A 172 -6.89 -7.93 13.15
N SER A 173 -7.02 -9.14 13.70
CA SER A 173 -5.91 -9.89 14.31
C SER A 173 -4.78 -10.22 13.32
N ASN A 174 -5.05 -10.37 12.03
CA ASN A 174 -4.00 -10.59 11.03
C ASN A 174 -3.20 -9.32 10.72
N ALA A 175 -3.85 -8.16 10.70
CA ALA A 175 -3.16 -6.87 10.61
C ALA A 175 -2.35 -6.59 11.89
N ALA A 176 -2.91 -6.92 13.06
CA ALA A 176 -2.24 -6.79 14.35
C ALA A 176 -0.96 -7.63 14.47
N LYS A 177 -0.92 -8.83 13.87
CA LYS A 177 0.31 -9.65 13.80
C LYS A 177 1.47 -8.90 13.14
N ASN A 178 1.21 -7.97 12.24
CA ASN A 178 2.28 -7.17 11.61
C ASN A 178 2.80 -6.07 12.54
N VAL A 179 1.99 -5.62 13.51
CA VAL A 179 2.43 -4.72 14.59
C VAL A 179 3.36 -5.47 15.56
N ALA A 180 3.05 -6.72 15.89
CA ALA A 180 3.86 -7.54 16.79
C ALA A 180 5.18 -8.07 16.21
N ARG A 181 5.41 -7.92 14.90
CA ARG A 181 6.64 -8.37 14.19
C ARG A 181 7.76 -7.32 14.12
N GLY A 182 7.51 -6.08 14.53
CA GLY A 182 8.59 -5.12 14.79
C GLY A 182 9.40 -5.57 16.01
N ASP A 183 10.69 -5.23 16.06
CA ASP A 183 11.79 -5.77 16.91
C ASP A 183 11.57 -5.99 18.44
N ARG A 184 10.37 -5.89 19.00
CA ARG A 184 10.03 -6.40 20.34
C ARG A 184 8.62 -7.00 20.34
N ALA A 185 8.54 -8.33 20.34
CA ALA A 185 7.30 -9.04 20.67
C ALA A 185 7.11 -9.09 22.19
N PHE A 186 5.90 -8.81 22.66
CA PHE A 186 5.48 -9.05 24.05
C PHE A 186 4.66 -10.34 24.12
N ALA A 187 4.89 -11.13 25.17
CA ALA A 187 4.08 -12.29 25.44
C ALA A 187 2.64 -11.88 25.88
N PRO A 188 1.65 -12.79 25.81
CA PRO A 188 0.25 -12.51 26.19
C PRO A 188 0.04 -12.06 27.64
N ASP A 189 1.07 -12.15 28.49
CA ASP A 189 1.10 -11.71 29.89
C ASP A 189 1.80 -10.35 30.08
N GLY A 190 2.17 -9.66 29.01
CA GLY A 190 2.83 -8.36 29.05
C GLY A 190 4.32 -8.40 29.39
N LYS A 191 4.97 -9.57 29.42
CA LYS A 191 6.42 -9.68 29.64
C LYS A 191 7.21 -9.61 28.33
N SER A 192 8.31 -8.87 28.37
CA SER A 192 9.30 -8.76 27.30
C SER A 192 10.03 -10.09 27.11
N LEU A 193 10.07 -10.62 25.89
CA LEU A 193 10.99 -11.70 25.52
C LEU A 193 12.34 -11.06 25.14
N GLU A 194 13.31 -11.08 26.06
CA GLU A 194 14.67 -10.65 25.75
C GLU A 194 15.38 -11.71 24.89
N ASN A 195 16.02 -11.26 23.81
CA ASN A 195 16.94 -12.10 23.03
C ASN A 195 18.38 -11.85 23.53
N PRO A 196 19.07 -12.83 24.15
CA PRO A 196 20.34 -12.60 24.85
C PRO A 196 21.52 -12.17 23.97
N GLU A 197 21.45 -12.33 22.65
CA GLU A 197 22.61 -12.12 21.75
C GLU A 197 22.67 -10.72 21.10
N LYS A 198 21.75 -9.80 21.43
CA LYS A 198 21.81 -8.40 20.96
C LYS A 198 21.55 -7.42 22.12
N GLY A 199 22.42 -7.47 23.12
CA GLY A 199 22.48 -6.47 24.19
C GLY A 199 22.99 -5.13 23.66
N GLY A 200 22.08 -4.21 23.35
CA GLY A 200 22.40 -2.80 23.11
C GLY A 200 21.17 -1.92 23.29
N PRO A 201 21.22 -0.85 24.11
CA PRO A 201 20.07 0.04 24.29
C PRO A 201 19.83 0.85 23.01
N CYS A 202 18.57 0.91 22.56
CA CYS A 202 18.12 1.93 21.61
C CYS A 202 18.30 3.30 22.31
N GLY A 203 19.32 4.04 21.88
CA GLY A 203 19.79 5.25 22.54
C GLY A 203 19.07 6.49 22.03
N TYR A 204 18.43 7.23 22.94
CA TYR A 204 18.25 8.67 22.80
C TYR A 204 19.63 9.32 22.98
N LYS A 205 20.18 9.99 21.96
CA LYS A 205 21.49 10.67 22.06
C LYS A 205 21.32 12.18 22.02
N ARG A 206 21.78 12.87 23.07
CA ARG A 206 22.02 14.33 23.08
C ARG A 206 23.37 14.62 22.42
N SER A 207 23.45 15.76 21.75
CA SER A 207 24.46 16.19 20.77
C SER A 207 25.89 16.47 21.29
N GLY A 208 26.18 16.29 22.58
CA GLY A 208 27.37 16.89 23.21
C GLY A 208 28.62 16.01 23.37
N GLU A 209 28.49 14.72 23.68
CA GLU A 209 29.61 14.00 24.35
C GLU A 209 30.40 13.02 23.46
N VAL A 210 30.00 12.84 22.19
CA VAL A 210 30.70 11.95 21.24
C VAL A 210 31.88 12.65 20.54
N ILE A 211 32.04 13.97 20.73
CA ILE A 211 32.94 14.82 19.94
C ILE A 211 34.43 14.66 20.33
N ALA A 212 34.74 14.13 21.51
CA ALA A 212 36.13 14.06 22.00
C ALA A 212 36.93 12.85 21.48
N GLU A 213 36.32 11.67 21.34
CA GLU A 213 37.06 10.45 20.95
C GLU A 213 37.23 10.28 19.43
N MET A 214 36.36 10.90 18.61
CA MET A 214 36.40 10.74 17.15
C MET A 214 37.45 11.61 16.44
N ARG A 215 38.00 12.63 17.11
CA ARG A 215 38.98 13.57 16.50
C ARG A 215 40.37 12.97 16.24
N ALA A 216 40.70 11.80 16.80
CA ALA A 216 42.05 11.23 16.70
C ALA A 216 42.27 10.27 15.50
N LYS A 217 41.23 9.89 14.74
CA LYS A 217 41.36 8.87 13.67
C LYS A 217 40.91 9.31 12.27
N ALA A 218 40.51 10.56 12.09
CA ALA A 218 40.14 11.12 10.79
C ALA A 218 41.32 11.85 10.14
N SER A 219 42.32 11.13 9.66
CA SER A 219 43.18 11.64 8.59
C SER A 219 43.64 10.50 7.70
N THR A 220 43.41 10.68 6.40
CA THR A 220 43.73 9.79 5.27
C THR A 220 42.81 8.58 5.09
N GLN A 221 41.75 8.75 4.28
CA GLN A 221 41.52 7.90 3.09
C GLN A 221 40.41 8.52 2.22
N LYS A 222 40.74 8.74 0.94
CA LYS A 222 39.78 8.99 -0.14
C LYS A 222 38.78 7.84 -0.19
N MET A 223 37.48 8.13 -0.29
CA MET A 223 36.47 7.12 -0.60
C MET A 223 36.79 6.47 -1.96
N PRO A 224 36.80 5.13 -2.08
CA PRO A 224 36.86 4.49 -3.38
C PRO A 224 35.50 4.64 -4.11
N PRO A 225 35.49 4.61 -5.46
CA PRO A 225 34.25 4.57 -6.24
C PRO A 225 33.43 3.31 -5.86
N PRO A 226 32.09 3.32 -6.05
CA PRO A 226 31.24 2.21 -5.63
C PRO A 226 31.74 0.93 -6.27
N ALA A 227 32.19 -0.02 -5.43
CA ALA A 227 32.67 -1.30 -5.88
C ALA A 227 31.56 -1.96 -6.72
N LEU A 228 31.86 -2.28 -7.99
CA LEU A 228 31.14 -3.33 -8.68
C LEU A 228 31.25 -4.57 -7.79
N LEU A 229 30.12 -5.06 -7.28
CA LEU A 229 30.05 -6.36 -6.63
C LEU A 229 30.44 -7.42 -7.68
N THR A 230 31.69 -7.88 -7.62
CA THR A 230 32.30 -8.86 -8.53
C THR A 230 32.08 -10.31 -8.09
N GLN A 231 31.26 -10.57 -7.09
CA GLN A 231 30.81 -11.94 -6.84
C GLN A 231 29.76 -12.31 -7.89
N PRO A 232 29.81 -13.51 -8.49
CA PRO A 232 28.69 -14.02 -9.26
C PRO A 232 27.54 -14.19 -8.28
N ALA A 233 26.66 -13.18 -8.20
CA ALA A 233 25.40 -13.31 -7.50
C ALA A 233 24.74 -14.56 -8.09
N THR A 234 24.66 -15.63 -7.28
CA THR A 234 23.91 -16.83 -7.64
C THR A 234 22.52 -16.32 -7.97
N LEU A 235 22.09 -16.49 -9.23
CA LEU A 235 20.77 -16.03 -9.63
C LEU A 235 19.75 -16.78 -8.75
N GLN A 236 18.81 -16.05 -8.17
CA GLN A 236 17.77 -16.59 -7.30
C GLN A 236 16.41 -16.07 -7.76
N SER A 237 15.35 -16.87 -7.57
CA SER A 237 13.98 -16.39 -7.78
C SER A 237 13.58 -15.38 -6.71
N LEU A 238 12.47 -14.68 -6.96
CA LEU A 238 11.83 -13.83 -5.96
C LEU A 238 11.39 -14.64 -4.74
N HIS A 239 11.38 -14.00 -3.58
CA HIS A 239 10.85 -14.54 -2.34
C HIS A 239 9.87 -13.53 -1.72
N PRO A 240 8.71 -13.96 -1.18
CA PRO A 240 7.68 -13.02 -0.70
C PRO A 240 8.13 -12.21 0.52
N VAL A 241 9.09 -12.73 1.30
CA VAL A 241 9.57 -12.09 2.53
C VAL A 241 10.99 -11.56 2.40
N GLU A 242 11.86 -12.28 1.69
CA GLU A 242 13.29 -12.00 1.65
C GLU A 242 13.60 -11.05 0.50
N TRP A 243 14.40 -10.03 0.79
CA TRP A 243 14.98 -9.18 -0.23
C TRP A 243 16.11 -9.92 -0.93
N ARG A 244 16.03 -10.01 -2.26
CA ARG A 244 17.05 -10.66 -3.08
C ARG A 244 17.56 -9.69 -4.16
N PRO A 245 18.85 -9.74 -4.49
CA PRO A 245 19.41 -8.86 -5.51
C PRO A 245 19.14 -9.41 -6.91
N PHE A 246 18.66 -8.55 -7.81
CA PHE A 246 18.43 -8.86 -9.21
C PHE A 246 19.26 -7.96 -10.11
N ARG A 247 19.92 -8.58 -11.08
CA ARG A 247 20.76 -7.88 -12.06
C ARG A 247 19.91 -7.26 -13.15
N LEU A 248 20.07 -5.96 -13.37
CA LEU A 248 19.54 -5.27 -14.55
C LEU A 248 20.30 -5.76 -15.79
N LEU A 249 19.61 -6.39 -16.73
CA LEU A 249 20.17 -6.84 -18.00
C LEU A 249 20.15 -5.74 -19.05
N SER A 250 19.04 -5.01 -19.14
CA SER A 250 18.88 -3.92 -20.10
C SER A 250 17.77 -2.97 -19.67
N LYS A 251 17.78 -1.77 -20.26
CA LYS A 251 16.67 -0.82 -20.17
C LYS A 251 16.39 -0.20 -21.54
N LYS A 252 15.13 0.09 -21.83
CA LYS A 252 14.69 0.71 -23.09
C LYS A 252 13.54 1.67 -22.83
N GLN A 253 13.52 2.82 -23.49
CA GLN A 253 12.37 3.73 -23.46
C GLN A 253 11.18 3.10 -24.20
N LEU A 254 10.02 3.06 -23.55
CA LEU A 254 8.80 2.46 -24.09
C LEU A 254 7.89 3.50 -24.74
N ALA A 255 7.55 4.56 -24.01
CA ALA A 255 6.69 5.65 -24.46
C ALA A 255 6.88 6.86 -23.55
N GLY A 256 7.14 8.06 -24.09
CA GLY A 256 7.32 9.28 -23.28
C GLY A 256 8.27 9.06 -22.09
N SER A 257 7.75 9.15 -20.87
CA SER A 257 8.51 8.93 -19.63
C SER A 257 8.47 7.49 -19.09
N MET A 258 7.81 6.55 -19.75
CA MET A 258 7.79 5.13 -19.41
C MET A 258 9.00 4.39 -19.98
N TRP A 259 9.67 3.61 -19.14
CA TRP A 259 10.85 2.80 -19.47
C TRP A 259 10.64 1.35 -19.08
N LEU A 260 11.11 0.44 -19.92
CA LEU A 260 11.15 -0.99 -19.65
C LEU A 260 12.54 -1.35 -19.07
N PHE A 261 12.56 -2.01 -17.92
CA PHE A 261 13.76 -2.52 -17.25
C PHE A 261 13.69 -4.04 -17.20
N ARG A 262 14.68 -4.72 -17.78
CA ARG A 262 14.76 -6.18 -17.79
C ARG A 262 15.69 -6.68 -16.70
N PHE A 263 15.22 -7.56 -15.84
CA PHE A 263 15.99 -8.16 -14.76
C PHE A 263 16.22 -9.65 -14.99
N ALA A 264 17.37 -10.16 -14.55
CA ALA A 264 17.75 -11.56 -14.68
C ALA A 264 17.02 -12.45 -13.68
N LEU A 265 16.62 -13.65 -14.12
CA LEU A 265 16.27 -14.81 -13.30
C LEU A 265 17.26 -15.94 -13.61
N PRO A 266 17.33 -17.00 -12.80
CA PRO A 266 17.99 -18.23 -13.22
C PRO A 266 17.46 -18.68 -14.60
N PRO A 267 18.31 -19.16 -15.52
CA PRO A 267 17.93 -19.43 -16.91
C PRO A 267 16.73 -20.37 -17.09
N ASP A 268 16.55 -21.29 -16.15
CA ASP A 268 15.50 -22.30 -16.08
C ASP A 268 14.29 -21.87 -15.23
N GLN A 269 14.37 -20.70 -14.56
CA GLN A 269 13.30 -20.21 -13.70
C GLN A 269 12.48 -19.11 -14.35
N GLN A 270 11.22 -19.08 -13.96
CA GLN A 270 10.20 -18.11 -14.36
C GLN A 270 9.58 -17.47 -13.11
N LEU A 271 8.81 -16.40 -13.29
CA LEU A 271 8.06 -15.84 -12.16
C LEU A 271 6.93 -16.79 -11.71
N GLY A 272 6.19 -17.38 -12.67
CA GLY A 272 5.34 -18.57 -12.47
C GLY A 272 4.11 -18.45 -11.56
N TRP A 273 3.90 -17.31 -10.92
CA TRP A 273 2.71 -16.96 -10.12
C TRP A 273 1.49 -16.54 -10.97
N ALA A 274 0.34 -16.45 -10.32
CA ALA A 274 -0.89 -15.91 -10.90
C ALA A 274 -0.83 -14.38 -11.08
N SER A 275 -1.59 -13.87 -12.06
CA SER A 275 -1.85 -12.46 -12.31
C SER A 275 -2.36 -11.66 -11.09
N LEU A 276 -2.31 -10.33 -11.23
CA LEU A 276 -2.64 -9.33 -10.20
C LEU A 276 -1.71 -9.38 -9.00
N ARG A 277 -0.43 -9.62 -9.28
CA ARG A 277 0.64 -9.68 -8.29
C ARG A 277 1.80 -8.78 -8.71
N HIS A 278 2.47 -8.23 -7.72
CA HIS A 278 3.55 -7.27 -7.92
C HIS A 278 4.80 -7.62 -7.11
N VAL A 279 5.90 -6.96 -7.43
CA VAL A 279 7.14 -6.98 -6.65
C VAL A 279 7.29 -5.68 -5.90
N GLN A 280 7.98 -5.70 -4.76
CA GLN A 280 8.52 -4.51 -4.15
C GLN A 280 9.99 -4.39 -4.52
N LEU A 281 10.41 -3.20 -4.93
CA LEU A 281 11.75 -2.86 -5.37
C LEU A 281 12.35 -1.87 -4.39
N ARG A 282 13.58 -2.14 -3.94
CA ARG A 282 14.32 -1.32 -2.99
C ARG A 282 15.63 -0.80 -3.59
N LEU A 283 15.86 0.50 -3.43
CA LEU A 283 17.13 1.14 -3.76
C LEU A 283 17.68 1.88 -2.54
N PRO A 284 18.98 1.76 -2.23
CA PRO A 284 19.59 2.52 -1.15
C PRO A 284 19.52 4.03 -1.43
N LEU A 285 19.43 4.79 -0.35
CA LEU A 285 19.48 6.24 -0.35
C LEU A 285 20.84 6.72 0.16
N PRO A 286 21.48 7.72 -0.46
CA PRO A 286 22.59 8.40 0.17
C PRO A 286 22.09 9.06 1.46
N ALA A 287 22.92 9.06 2.51
CA ALA A 287 22.63 9.78 3.75
C ALA A 287 22.31 11.25 3.42
N MET A 288 21.18 11.76 3.91
CA MET A 288 20.67 13.09 3.56
C MET A 288 21.45 14.24 4.23
N ASP A 289 22.20 13.95 5.31
CA ASP A 289 23.02 14.92 6.05
C ASP A 289 24.28 14.26 6.68
N ALA A 290 25.18 15.09 7.21
CA ALA A 290 26.39 14.63 7.92
C ALA A 290 26.09 13.86 9.22
N ALA A 291 24.83 13.84 9.67
CA ALA A 291 24.35 13.14 10.85
C ALA A 291 23.77 11.75 10.54
N GLY A 292 23.56 11.40 9.26
CA GLY A 292 23.03 10.11 8.83
C GLY A 292 21.52 9.93 9.03
N THR A 293 20.76 11.02 9.22
CA THR A 293 19.36 10.99 9.68
C THR A 293 18.31 10.96 8.55
N GLY A 294 18.48 10.04 7.58
CA GLY A 294 17.49 9.80 6.51
C GLY A 294 17.18 8.31 6.33
N PRO A 295 16.05 7.96 5.68
CA PRO A 295 15.75 6.56 5.38
C PRO A 295 16.90 5.97 4.56
N ALA A 296 17.39 4.80 4.97
CA ALA A 296 18.54 4.15 4.34
C ALA A 296 18.25 3.65 2.92
N ALA A 297 16.96 3.51 2.57
CA ALA A 297 16.50 3.06 1.27
C ALA A 297 15.12 3.62 0.93
N VAL A 298 14.79 3.61 -0.35
CA VAL A 298 13.43 3.83 -0.86
C VAL A 298 12.88 2.52 -1.39
N GLU A 299 11.59 2.27 -1.15
CA GLU A 299 10.90 1.07 -1.62
C GLU A 299 9.66 1.47 -2.44
N ARG A 300 9.41 0.83 -3.58
CA ARG A 300 8.19 1.03 -4.37
C ARG A 300 7.71 -0.28 -4.99
N GLU A 301 6.42 -0.36 -5.23
CA GLU A 301 5.78 -1.51 -5.86
C GLU A 301 5.74 -1.36 -7.38
N TYR A 302 6.01 -2.46 -8.08
CA TYR A 302 5.96 -2.52 -9.54
C TYR A 302 5.35 -3.85 -9.99
N THR A 303 4.50 -3.78 -11.00
CA THR A 303 3.89 -4.99 -11.59
C THR A 303 4.73 -5.45 -12.77
N PRO A 304 5.22 -6.71 -12.78
CA PRO A 304 5.87 -7.29 -13.95
C PRO A 304 4.97 -7.28 -15.18
N VAL A 305 5.54 -6.89 -16.32
CA VAL A 305 4.85 -6.74 -17.62
C VAL A 305 5.37 -7.69 -18.69
N SER A 306 6.27 -8.60 -18.34
CA SER A 306 6.64 -9.73 -19.19
C SER A 306 5.74 -10.94 -18.89
N PRO A 307 5.54 -11.86 -19.85
CA PRO A 307 4.78 -13.07 -19.59
C PRO A 307 5.29 -13.79 -18.35
N LEU A 308 4.39 -14.20 -17.45
CA LEU A 308 4.79 -14.76 -16.14
C LEU A 308 5.53 -16.10 -16.27
N GLY A 309 5.31 -16.81 -17.38
CA GLY A 309 6.03 -18.02 -17.77
C GLY A 309 7.34 -17.80 -18.55
N ARG A 310 7.80 -16.55 -18.72
CA ARG A 310 9.09 -16.28 -19.36
C ARG A 310 10.22 -16.79 -18.45
N THR A 311 11.12 -17.58 -19.02
CA THR A 311 12.31 -18.08 -18.32
C THR A 311 13.48 -17.09 -18.39
N GLY A 312 14.34 -17.10 -17.37
CA GLY A 312 15.62 -16.39 -17.33
C GLY A 312 15.53 -14.86 -17.18
N SER A 313 14.35 -14.25 -17.29
CA SER A 313 14.18 -12.81 -17.05
C SER A 313 12.73 -12.38 -16.88
N PHE A 314 12.55 -11.20 -16.28
CA PHE A 314 11.28 -10.49 -16.26
C PHE A 314 11.48 -9.00 -16.53
N ASP A 315 10.42 -8.33 -16.97
CA ASP A 315 10.44 -6.90 -17.31
C ASP A 315 9.54 -6.10 -16.36
N LEU A 316 10.03 -4.95 -15.88
CA LEU A 316 9.24 -3.93 -15.19
C LEU A 316 9.09 -2.70 -16.09
N ALA A 317 7.87 -2.21 -16.27
CA ALA A 317 7.64 -0.91 -16.91
C ALA A 317 7.46 0.17 -15.85
N VAL A 318 8.34 1.17 -15.86
CA VAL A 318 8.43 2.19 -14.81
C VAL A 318 8.35 3.58 -15.43
N LYS A 319 7.45 4.42 -14.89
CA LYS A 319 7.39 5.83 -15.25
C LYS A 319 8.49 6.59 -14.52
N ILE A 320 9.30 7.34 -15.25
CA ILE A 320 10.36 8.15 -14.67
C ILE A 320 9.81 9.51 -14.27
N TYR A 321 9.78 9.76 -12.96
CA TYR A 321 9.52 11.07 -12.39
C TYR A 321 10.88 11.70 -12.04
N PRO A 322 11.31 12.79 -12.72
CA PRO A 322 12.61 13.43 -12.48
C PRO A 322 12.80 13.91 -11.04
N GLU A 323 11.74 14.41 -10.43
CA GLU A 323 11.70 14.86 -9.03
C GLU A 323 11.38 13.74 -8.03
N GLY A 324 11.21 12.51 -8.53
CA GLY A 324 10.89 11.36 -7.69
C GLY A 324 12.09 10.90 -6.87
N THR A 325 11.84 10.27 -5.72
CA THR A 325 12.93 9.72 -4.91
C THR A 325 13.58 8.53 -5.61
N LEU A 326 12.80 7.52 -6.04
CA LEU A 326 13.33 6.26 -6.59
C LEU A 326 13.69 6.34 -8.07
N THR A 327 12.77 6.83 -8.90
CA THR A 327 12.81 6.65 -10.35
C THR A 327 13.99 7.33 -11.06
N PRO A 328 14.53 8.49 -10.61
CA PRO A 328 15.74 9.06 -11.22
C PRO A 328 16.97 8.17 -11.02
N ARG A 329 17.07 7.48 -9.88
CA ARG A 329 18.16 6.53 -9.63
C ARG A 329 18.04 5.33 -10.54
N LEU A 330 16.84 4.75 -10.64
CA LEU A 330 16.57 3.64 -11.56
C LEU A 330 16.87 4.03 -13.02
N ALA A 331 16.48 5.24 -13.44
CA ALA A 331 16.79 5.77 -14.77
C ALA A 331 18.30 5.89 -15.04
N LYS A 332 19.12 6.17 -14.01
CA LYS A 332 20.58 6.25 -14.13
C LYS A 332 21.28 4.89 -14.06
N MET A 333 20.58 3.82 -13.67
CA MET A 333 21.20 2.51 -13.53
C MET A 333 21.73 1.97 -14.86
N ALA A 334 22.92 1.38 -14.83
CA ALA A 334 23.55 0.71 -15.96
C ALA A 334 23.26 -0.80 -15.93
N PRO A 335 23.18 -1.46 -17.10
CA PRO A 335 23.21 -2.91 -17.17
C PRO A 335 24.35 -3.51 -16.33
N GLY A 336 24.08 -4.61 -15.65
CA GLY A 336 24.98 -5.28 -14.72
C GLY A 336 24.80 -4.88 -13.25
N GLN A 337 24.18 -3.74 -12.96
CA GLN A 337 23.91 -3.31 -11.57
C GLN A 337 22.77 -4.11 -10.93
N LEU A 338 22.80 -4.19 -9.60
CA LEU A 338 21.85 -4.96 -8.79
C LEU A 338 20.79 -4.04 -8.18
N VAL A 339 19.57 -4.59 -8.03
CA VAL A 339 18.47 -3.98 -7.29
C VAL A 339 17.84 -5.04 -6.40
N ASP A 340 17.57 -4.69 -5.14
CA ASP A 340 16.87 -5.60 -4.24
C ASP A 340 15.39 -5.63 -4.57
N MET A 341 14.83 -6.83 -4.72
CA MET A 341 13.40 -7.04 -4.89
C MET A 341 12.90 -8.20 -4.04
N ARG A 342 11.61 -8.14 -3.68
CA ARG A 342 10.86 -9.24 -3.08
C ARG A 342 9.49 -9.39 -3.73
N GLY A 343 8.95 -10.61 -3.67
CA GLY A 343 7.67 -11.00 -4.23
C GLY A 343 7.53 -12.53 -4.26
N PRO A 344 6.33 -13.10 -4.39
CA PRO A 344 5.10 -12.39 -4.68
C PRO A 344 4.47 -11.49 -3.62
N LEU A 345 3.92 -10.35 -4.04
CA LEU A 345 3.05 -9.51 -3.20
C LEU A 345 1.69 -9.26 -3.88
N GLY A 346 0.69 -8.90 -3.08
CA GLY A 346 -0.71 -8.68 -3.47
C GLY A 346 -1.70 -9.50 -2.62
N ASP A 347 -2.94 -9.05 -2.53
CA ASP A 347 -4.02 -9.69 -1.77
C ASP A 347 -5.07 -10.38 -2.68
N PHE A 348 -4.85 -10.35 -4.00
CA PHE A 348 -5.72 -10.95 -5.01
C PHE A 348 -5.36 -12.40 -5.30
N SER A 349 -6.34 -13.30 -5.27
CA SER A 349 -6.26 -14.61 -5.93
C SER A 349 -7.07 -14.54 -7.22
N PHE A 350 -6.44 -14.84 -8.36
CA PHE A 350 -7.04 -14.68 -9.67
C PHE A 350 -6.99 -16.01 -10.44
N SER A 351 -8.13 -16.42 -11.01
CA SER A 351 -8.24 -17.66 -11.77
C SER A 351 -9.04 -17.45 -13.05
N TRP A 352 -8.42 -17.74 -14.19
CA TRP A 352 -9.08 -17.74 -15.49
C TRP A 352 -10.03 -18.91 -15.67
N SER A 353 -9.65 -20.11 -15.20
CA SER A 353 -10.45 -21.33 -15.34
C SER A 353 -11.74 -21.26 -14.53
N ALA A 354 -11.67 -20.73 -13.31
CA ALA A 354 -12.84 -20.49 -12.46
C ALA A 354 -13.56 -19.17 -12.80
N LYS A 355 -12.97 -18.33 -13.68
CA LYS A 355 -13.41 -16.96 -13.96
C LYS A 355 -13.73 -16.17 -12.68
N SER A 356 -12.84 -16.25 -11.71
CA SER A 356 -13.07 -15.73 -10.36
C SER A 356 -11.88 -14.93 -9.87
N LEU A 357 -12.16 -13.85 -9.15
CA LEU A 357 -11.20 -13.07 -8.42
C LEU A 357 -11.59 -13.05 -6.94
N THR A 358 -10.66 -13.39 -6.06
CA THR A 358 -10.87 -13.38 -4.60
C THR A 358 -9.99 -12.33 -3.93
N ARG A 359 -10.58 -11.55 -3.03
CA ARG A 359 -9.88 -10.61 -2.15
C ARG A 359 -10.50 -10.68 -0.75
N LEU A 360 -9.70 -10.78 0.30
CA LEU A 360 -10.17 -10.79 1.70
C LEU A 360 -11.39 -11.73 1.94
N GLN A 361 -11.29 -12.99 1.49
CA GLN A 361 -12.33 -14.03 1.59
C GLN A 361 -13.61 -13.79 0.75
N GLN A 362 -13.68 -12.71 -0.02
CA GLN A 362 -14.77 -12.47 -0.97
C GLN A 362 -14.36 -12.91 -2.37
N THR A 363 -15.06 -13.89 -2.92
CA THR A 363 -14.86 -14.37 -4.29
C THR A 363 -15.94 -13.77 -5.20
N ILE A 364 -15.49 -13.15 -6.29
CA ILE A 364 -16.33 -12.52 -7.31
C ILE A 364 -16.11 -13.27 -8.62
N ASN A 365 -17.18 -13.82 -9.19
CA ASN A 365 -17.15 -14.39 -10.53
C ASN A 365 -17.32 -13.29 -11.59
N PHE A 366 -16.68 -13.46 -12.74
CA PHE A 366 -16.72 -12.48 -13.81
C PHE A 366 -16.95 -13.14 -15.17
N GLU A 367 -17.71 -12.44 -16.02
CA GLU A 367 -17.75 -12.70 -17.46
C GLU A 367 -17.06 -11.56 -18.25
N SER A 368 -16.76 -10.46 -17.57
CA SER A 368 -16.07 -9.31 -18.13
C SER A 368 -15.12 -8.65 -17.14
N LEU A 369 -13.94 -8.27 -17.62
CA LEU A 369 -12.99 -7.44 -16.88
C LEU A 369 -12.95 -6.04 -17.49
N LEU A 370 -13.05 -5.03 -16.64
CA LEU A 370 -12.91 -3.63 -17.03
C LEU A 370 -11.68 -3.04 -16.34
N PHE A 371 -10.66 -2.66 -17.09
CA PHE A 371 -9.54 -1.90 -16.57
C PHE A 371 -9.77 -0.41 -16.81
N VAL A 372 -9.77 0.39 -15.74
CA VAL A 372 -9.79 1.85 -15.83
C VAL A 372 -8.49 2.38 -15.26
N VAL A 373 -7.57 2.76 -16.15
CA VAL A 373 -6.17 2.97 -15.81
C VAL A 373 -5.65 4.34 -16.22
N ALA A 374 -4.72 4.88 -15.44
CA ALA A 374 -4.04 6.13 -15.76
C ALA A 374 -2.51 6.01 -15.65
N GLY A 375 -1.79 6.47 -16.68
CA GLY A 375 -0.32 6.47 -16.71
C GLY A 375 0.29 5.08 -16.49
N SER A 376 1.14 4.92 -15.47
CA SER A 376 1.78 3.64 -15.12
C SER A 376 0.82 2.60 -14.52
N GLY A 377 -0.41 2.99 -14.17
CA GLY A 377 -1.45 2.08 -13.72
C GLY A 377 -1.92 1.07 -14.78
N VAL A 378 -1.44 1.19 -16.03
CA VAL A 378 -1.67 0.17 -17.07
C VAL A 378 -0.95 -1.14 -16.78
N THR A 379 0.12 -1.14 -15.99
CA THR A 379 1.00 -2.32 -15.83
C THR A 379 0.31 -3.57 -15.29
N PRO A 380 -0.62 -3.51 -14.31
CA PRO A 380 -1.43 -4.68 -13.93
C PRO A 380 -2.36 -5.16 -15.05
N ALA A 381 -2.91 -4.25 -15.86
CA ALA A 381 -3.72 -4.62 -17.02
C ALA A 381 -2.90 -5.40 -18.05
N ILE A 382 -1.65 -4.98 -18.32
CA ILE A 382 -0.75 -5.70 -19.22
C ILE A 382 -0.43 -7.10 -18.71
N GLN A 383 -0.15 -7.26 -17.41
CA GLN A 383 0.07 -8.58 -16.81
C GLN A 383 -1.12 -9.51 -17.04
N VAL A 384 -2.34 -9.03 -16.72
CA VAL A 384 -3.57 -9.81 -16.91
C VAL A 384 -3.82 -10.12 -18.40
N LEU A 385 -3.61 -9.17 -19.30
CA LEU A 385 -3.80 -9.38 -20.74
C LEU A 385 -2.83 -10.40 -21.32
N GLN A 386 -1.57 -10.41 -20.86
CA GLN A 386 -0.61 -11.43 -21.28
C GLN A 386 -1.04 -12.82 -20.81
N ASP A 387 -1.49 -12.94 -19.56
CA ASP A 387 -2.00 -14.20 -19.02
C ASP A 387 -3.30 -14.62 -19.72
N TRP A 388 -4.17 -13.68 -20.10
CA TRP A 388 -5.40 -13.93 -20.86
C TRP A 388 -5.14 -14.56 -22.23
N ILE A 389 -4.08 -14.08 -22.91
CA ILE A 389 -3.65 -14.62 -24.20
C ILE A 389 -2.99 -15.98 -24.00
N ALA A 390 -2.04 -16.09 -23.07
CA ALA A 390 -1.27 -17.31 -22.82
C ALA A 390 -2.14 -18.48 -22.36
N SER A 391 -3.17 -18.21 -21.56
CA SER A 391 -4.14 -19.21 -21.08
C SER A 391 -5.16 -19.63 -22.14
N GLY A 392 -5.12 -19.05 -23.35
CA GLY A 392 -6.09 -19.33 -24.42
C GLY A 392 -7.47 -18.71 -24.19
N HIS A 393 -7.69 -17.99 -23.08
CA HIS A 393 -8.96 -17.35 -22.76
C HIS A 393 -9.28 -16.16 -23.69
N GLY A 394 -8.32 -15.68 -24.48
CA GLY A 394 -8.58 -14.84 -25.65
C GLY A 394 -9.61 -15.42 -26.63
N ARG A 395 -9.77 -16.75 -26.65
CA ARG A 395 -10.76 -17.49 -27.46
C ARG A 395 -11.98 -17.95 -26.65
N SER A 396 -12.05 -17.59 -25.36
CA SER A 396 -13.17 -17.93 -24.47
C SER A 396 -14.27 -16.88 -24.50
N GLN A 397 -15.32 -17.06 -23.67
CA GLN A 397 -16.43 -16.12 -23.49
C GLN A 397 -16.14 -14.96 -22.51
N VAL A 398 -14.95 -14.88 -21.87
CA VAL A 398 -14.55 -13.72 -21.03
C VAL A 398 -14.06 -12.50 -21.83
N THR A 399 -14.74 -11.35 -21.69
CA THR A 399 -14.40 -10.10 -22.39
C THR A 399 -13.51 -9.20 -21.55
N VAL A 400 -12.67 -8.38 -22.18
CA VAL A 400 -11.80 -7.41 -21.50
C VAL A 400 -11.93 -6.04 -22.14
N THR A 401 -12.18 -5.00 -21.33
CA THR A 401 -12.20 -3.61 -21.78
C THR A 401 -11.13 -2.83 -21.05
N VAL A 402 -10.33 -2.04 -21.77
CA VAL A 402 -9.32 -1.14 -21.20
C VAL A 402 -9.71 0.30 -21.53
N VAL A 403 -9.99 1.08 -20.50
CA VAL A 403 -10.12 2.53 -20.54
C VAL A 403 -8.79 3.12 -20.05
N TYR A 404 -8.01 3.70 -20.96
CA TYR A 404 -6.66 4.19 -20.67
C TYR A 404 -6.59 5.71 -20.79
N SER A 405 -6.38 6.37 -19.65
CA SER A 405 -6.10 7.80 -19.56
C SER A 405 -4.59 8.10 -19.53
N SER A 406 -4.16 9.03 -20.37
CA SER A 406 -2.79 9.56 -20.33
C SER A 406 -2.77 11.08 -20.45
N ARG A 407 -1.62 11.68 -20.13
CA ARG A 407 -1.44 13.13 -20.25
C ARG A 407 -1.43 13.56 -21.72
N SER A 408 -0.58 12.91 -22.52
CA SER A 408 -0.39 13.10 -23.96
C SER A 408 -0.33 11.72 -24.64
N GLU A 409 -0.56 11.69 -25.94
CA GLU A 409 -0.61 10.46 -26.74
C GLU A 409 0.72 9.70 -26.80
N ASP A 410 1.85 10.41 -26.72
CA ASP A 410 3.21 9.84 -26.71
C ASP A 410 3.57 9.17 -25.36
N GLU A 411 2.78 9.42 -24.30
CA GLU A 411 2.95 8.81 -22.98
C GLU A 411 2.12 7.52 -22.81
N ILE A 412 1.33 7.12 -23.81
CA ILE A 412 0.52 5.90 -23.77
C ILE A 412 1.43 4.67 -24.00
N ALA A 413 1.85 4.05 -22.90
CA ALA A 413 2.67 2.84 -22.96
C ALA A 413 1.88 1.65 -23.55
N PHE A 414 2.56 0.76 -24.27
CA PHE A 414 1.96 -0.44 -24.88
C PHE A 414 0.83 -0.18 -25.89
N LEU A 415 0.71 1.05 -26.43
CA LEU A 415 -0.37 1.40 -27.35
C LEU A 415 -0.39 0.52 -28.63
N PRO A 416 0.74 0.23 -29.30
CA PRO A 416 0.75 -0.68 -30.44
C PRO A 416 0.22 -2.08 -30.09
N GLU A 417 0.64 -2.63 -28.96
CA GLU A 417 0.22 -3.95 -28.48
C GLU A 417 -1.27 -3.96 -28.14
N LEU A 418 -1.77 -2.95 -27.43
CA LEU A 418 -3.20 -2.83 -27.09
C LEU A 418 -4.07 -2.67 -28.34
N ARG A 419 -3.62 -1.90 -29.35
CA ARG A 419 -4.32 -1.80 -30.64
C ARG A 419 -4.33 -3.13 -31.39
N GLN A 420 -3.22 -3.85 -31.39
CA GLN A 420 -3.15 -5.18 -31.99
C GLN A 420 -4.14 -6.14 -31.32
N LEU A 421 -4.29 -6.09 -30.00
CA LEU A 421 -5.31 -6.88 -29.29
C LEU A 421 -6.73 -6.51 -29.72
N ALA A 422 -7.03 -5.22 -29.89
CA ALA A 422 -8.33 -4.77 -30.38
C ALA A 422 -8.64 -5.26 -31.80
N GLN A 423 -7.63 -5.36 -32.66
CA GLN A 423 -7.77 -5.90 -34.01
C GLN A 423 -7.89 -7.43 -34.02
N GLN A 424 -7.13 -8.12 -33.16
CA GLN A 424 -7.08 -9.58 -33.13
C GLN A 424 -8.30 -10.21 -32.43
N PHE A 425 -8.84 -9.53 -31.41
CA PHE A 425 -9.91 -10.06 -30.55
C PHE A 425 -11.18 -9.21 -30.65
N VAL A 426 -11.62 -8.94 -31.89
CA VAL A 426 -12.83 -8.15 -32.17
C VAL A 426 -14.03 -8.69 -31.39
N GLY A 427 -14.75 -7.80 -30.71
CA GLY A 427 -15.90 -8.16 -29.87
C GLY A 427 -15.54 -8.71 -28.49
N ARG A 428 -14.28 -9.07 -28.24
CA ARG A 428 -13.80 -9.66 -26.97
C ARG A 428 -12.86 -8.73 -26.21
N PHE A 429 -12.02 -7.97 -26.92
CA PHE A 429 -11.20 -6.90 -26.37
C PHE A 429 -11.66 -5.54 -26.88
N ARG A 430 -11.81 -4.57 -25.98
CA ARG A 430 -12.14 -3.17 -26.31
C ARG A 430 -11.13 -2.22 -25.69
N LEU A 431 -10.72 -1.21 -26.46
CA LEU A 431 -9.79 -0.17 -26.01
C LEU A 431 -10.45 1.19 -26.17
N HIS A 432 -10.55 1.94 -25.08
CA HIS A 432 -10.94 3.34 -25.07
C HIS A 432 -9.77 4.19 -24.58
N LEU A 433 -9.39 5.20 -25.36
CA LEU A 433 -8.28 6.07 -25.04
C LEU A 433 -8.80 7.45 -24.65
N ALA A 434 -8.20 8.06 -23.64
CA ALA A 434 -8.43 9.45 -23.29
C ALA A 434 -7.11 10.18 -23.05
N VAL A 435 -6.95 11.33 -23.67
CA VAL A 435 -5.74 12.14 -23.54
C VAL A 435 -6.11 13.53 -23.05
N SER A 436 -5.54 13.95 -21.91
CA SER A 436 -5.91 15.22 -21.27
C SER A 436 -5.30 16.46 -21.93
N GLN A 437 -4.17 16.32 -22.62
CA GLN A 437 -3.45 17.36 -23.34
C GLN A 437 -3.06 16.85 -24.74
N PRO A 438 -4.04 16.56 -25.61
CA PRO A 438 -3.79 15.94 -26.91
C PRO A 438 -3.20 16.96 -27.88
N THR A 439 -2.26 16.54 -28.73
CA THR A 439 -1.89 17.36 -29.89
C THR A 439 -2.99 17.30 -30.95
N GLN A 440 -2.90 18.14 -31.98
CA GLN A 440 -3.89 18.16 -33.06
C GLN A 440 -3.95 16.85 -33.86
N THR A 441 -2.90 16.02 -33.82
CA THR A 441 -2.85 14.73 -34.54
C THR A 441 -3.55 13.60 -33.80
N PHE A 442 -3.87 13.77 -32.51
CA PHE A 442 -4.66 12.81 -31.75
C PHE A 442 -6.14 12.90 -32.13
N THR A 443 -6.54 11.99 -33.01
CA THR A 443 -7.89 11.89 -33.59
C THR A 443 -8.68 10.68 -33.09
N GLU A 444 -8.01 9.71 -32.45
CA GLU A 444 -8.66 8.55 -31.84
C GLU A 444 -9.03 8.86 -30.38
N GLY A 445 -10.18 8.38 -29.90
CA GLY A 445 -10.53 8.49 -28.48
C GLY A 445 -10.97 9.89 -27.98
N HIS A 446 -11.01 10.04 -26.66
CA HIS A 446 -11.50 11.25 -25.99
C HIS A 446 -10.40 12.28 -25.76
N ARG A 447 -10.73 13.55 -26.03
CA ARG A 447 -9.85 14.70 -25.80
C ARG A 447 -10.28 15.37 -24.49
N GLY A 448 -9.52 15.13 -23.43
CA GLY A 448 -9.79 15.64 -22.09
C GLY A 448 -9.61 14.58 -21.01
N ARG A 449 -9.89 14.97 -19.76
CA ARG A 449 -10.00 14.01 -18.66
C ARG A 449 -11.29 13.20 -18.80
N ILE A 450 -11.26 11.96 -18.32
CA ILE A 450 -12.43 11.07 -18.28
C ILE A 450 -13.29 11.49 -17.09
N ASP A 451 -14.60 11.53 -17.30
CA ASP A 451 -15.63 11.72 -16.28
C ASP A 451 -16.74 10.65 -16.43
N GLU A 452 -17.76 10.73 -15.58
CA GLU A 452 -18.91 9.81 -15.61
C GLU A 452 -19.64 9.82 -16.96
N LYS A 453 -19.76 10.99 -17.60
CA LYS A 453 -20.46 11.12 -18.88
C LYS A 453 -19.72 10.37 -19.99
N VAL A 454 -18.38 10.52 -20.05
CA VAL A 454 -17.52 9.81 -21.00
C VAL A 454 -17.58 8.31 -20.75
N LEU A 455 -17.47 7.88 -19.48
CA LEU A 455 -17.58 6.46 -19.12
C LEU A 455 -18.94 5.89 -19.49
N GLY A 456 -20.03 6.59 -19.19
CA GLY A 456 -21.38 6.16 -19.51
C GLY A 456 -21.62 6.02 -21.02
N HIS A 457 -21.02 6.90 -21.83
CA HIS A 457 -21.08 6.79 -23.29
C HIS A 457 -20.36 5.54 -23.82
N TRP A 458 -19.20 5.19 -23.27
CA TRP A 458 -18.41 4.05 -23.73
C TRP A 458 -18.86 2.70 -23.17
N LEU A 459 -19.20 2.68 -21.89
CA LEU A 459 -19.43 1.45 -21.13
C LEU A 459 -20.93 1.14 -20.97
N GLY A 460 -21.79 2.15 -21.08
CA GLY A 460 -23.21 2.02 -20.73
C GLY A 460 -23.42 1.84 -19.23
N ARG A 461 -24.48 1.11 -18.86
CA ARG A 461 -24.72 0.71 -17.46
C ARG A 461 -23.96 -0.57 -17.13
N GLY A 462 -23.40 -0.63 -15.93
CA GLY A 462 -22.68 -1.79 -15.42
C GLY A 462 -23.60 -3.00 -15.18
N GLY A 463 -23.01 -4.20 -15.26
CA GLY A 463 -23.65 -5.46 -14.89
C GLY A 463 -22.95 -6.11 -13.71
N ALA A 464 -23.65 -7.01 -13.00
CA ALA A 464 -23.12 -7.73 -11.84
C ALA A 464 -21.95 -8.68 -12.18
N GLU A 465 -21.76 -9.01 -13.46
CA GLU A 465 -20.73 -9.92 -13.95
C GLU A 465 -19.47 -9.20 -14.47
N THR A 466 -19.41 -7.87 -14.32
CA THR A 466 -18.21 -7.09 -14.62
C THR A 466 -17.42 -6.81 -13.36
N VAL A 467 -16.13 -7.14 -13.39
CA VAL A 467 -15.16 -6.72 -12.36
C VAL A 467 -14.34 -5.56 -12.91
N ALA A 468 -14.49 -4.39 -12.28
CA ALA A 468 -13.74 -3.20 -12.63
C ALA A 468 -12.47 -3.08 -11.76
N LEU A 469 -11.32 -3.02 -12.42
CA LEU A 469 -9.98 -2.93 -11.85
C LEU A 469 -9.41 -1.54 -12.16
N ILE A 470 -9.22 -0.73 -11.11
CA ILE A 470 -8.91 0.70 -11.23
C ILE A 470 -7.51 0.96 -10.69
N CYS A 471 -6.64 1.57 -11.50
CA CYS A 471 -5.27 1.87 -11.10
C CYS A 471 -4.73 3.16 -11.73
N GLY A 472 -4.22 4.06 -10.89
CA GLY A 472 -3.76 5.39 -11.27
C GLY A 472 -3.46 6.24 -10.04
N PRO A 473 -3.21 7.56 -10.23
CA PRO A 473 -3.07 8.49 -9.12
C PRO A 473 -4.30 8.48 -8.19
N ALA A 474 -4.13 8.74 -6.89
CA ALA A 474 -5.21 8.64 -5.90
C ALA A 474 -6.50 9.38 -6.31
N GLY A 475 -6.39 10.64 -6.73
CA GLY A 475 -7.56 11.41 -7.19
C GLY A 475 -8.24 10.86 -8.46
N PHE A 476 -7.51 10.16 -9.32
CA PHE A 476 -8.11 9.44 -10.45
C PHE A 476 -8.87 8.21 -9.96
N ASN A 477 -8.29 7.43 -9.05
CA ASN A 477 -8.91 6.21 -8.52
C ASN A 477 -10.24 6.51 -7.83
N ASP A 478 -10.27 7.56 -6.99
CA ASP A 478 -11.47 7.95 -6.25
C ASP A 478 -12.58 8.41 -7.20
N LEU A 479 -12.25 9.26 -8.16
CA LEU A 479 -13.19 9.75 -9.17
C LEU A 479 -13.77 8.61 -10.03
N MET A 480 -12.93 7.68 -10.50
CA MET A 480 -13.38 6.56 -11.32
C MET A 480 -14.22 5.55 -10.54
N LYS A 481 -13.89 5.30 -9.27
CA LYS A 481 -14.73 4.49 -8.38
C LYS A 481 -16.13 5.07 -8.22
N GLU A 482 -16.22 6.38 -7.98
CA GLU A 482 -17.50 7.06 -7.83
C GLU A 482 -18.33 7.02 -9.13
N ALA A 483 -17.72 7.41 -10.24
CA ALA A 483 -18.38 7.42 -11.54
C ALA A 483 -18.88 6.02 -11.96
N LEU A 484 -18.06 4.97 -11.80
CA LEU A 484 -18.48 3.60 -12.12
C LEU A 484 -19.60 3.11 -11.19
N ARG A 485 -19.59 3.50 -9.91
CA ARG A 485 -20.68 3.19 -8.99
C ARG A 485 -22.00 3.83 -9.44
N ASN A 486 -21.97 5.09 -9.85
CA ASN A 486 -23.15 5.79 -10.38
C ASN A 486 -23.68 5.16 -11.67
N LEU A 487 -22.79 4.58 -12.48
CA LEU A 487 -23.15 3.80 -13.68
C LEU A 487 -23.65 2.38 -13.37
N GLY A 488 -23.70 1.96 -12.10
CA GLY A 488 -24.25 0.68 -11.68
C GLY A 488 -23.26 -0.49 -11.63
N PHE A 489 -21.95 -0.23 -11.71
CA PHE A 489 -20.95 -1.28 -11.50
C PHE A 489 -20.82 -1.60 -10.00
N ALA A 490 -21.06 -2.86 -9.63
CA ALA A 490 -21.03 -3.31 -8.23
C ALA A 490 -19.63 -3.77 -7.77
N ASN A 491 -18.84 -4.41 -8.66
CA ASN A 491 -17.56 -5.01 -8.30
C ASN A 491 -16.40 -4.08 -8.66
N LEU A 492 -16.09 -3.14 -7.78
CA LEU A 492 -15.06 -2.12 -7.99
C LEU A 492 -13.83 -2.39 -7.12
N LEU A 493 -12.69 -2.63 -7.74
CA LEU A 493 -11.44 -2.99 -7.07
C LEU A 493 -10.33 -2.02 -7.48
N CYS A 494 -9.69 -1.37 -6.51
CA CYS A 494 -8.42 -0.68 -6.77
C CYS A 494 -7.25 -1.65 -6.63
N LEU A 495 -6.33 -1.53 -7.58
CA LEU A 495 -5.10 -2.31 -7.67
C LEU A 495 -3.89 -1.57 -7.12
#